data_AF-A0A1R2CQX1-F1
#
_entry.id   AF-A0A1R2CQX1-F1
#
_cell.length_a   1.000
_cell.length_b   1.000
_cell.length_c   1.000
_cell.angle_alpha   90.00
_cell.angle_beta   90.00
_cell.angle_gamma   90.00
#
_symmetry.space_group_name_H-M   'P 1'
#
loop_
_entity.id
_entity.type
_entity.pdbx_description
1 polymer ?
#
loop_
_entity_poly.entity_id
_entity_poly.type
_entity_poly.pdbx_seq_one_letter_code
_entity_poly.pdbx_strand_id
1 'polypeptide(L)'
;MENLENLEGIIDEINSKIEEEFKTAEKYRKEIQELILETKKFEITIDVKDEEFRRMQHINEELKEKIDYFKEKLLGDEDTDKLREDYENSNLKLESESSILISQNKTISSRIKVIQESIENDSFLLDEDNLKSEIDKLSNQLLEMTKDIDNYRDTQEDIDCEIKTFTQNNKLLTENHLEVVDKLANLQTIKENLLEKISSYESNEKELLKKVEAHEAEEKKLAEEVIYYRKQAEEALLSFQKFDVKSVGFLTQEKASIVISKGIKNFIICINIGKQQIILNKENYCVVSMHPKKKHRFYVILENKTREFESYDAEKITHFLNLAIKMILES
;
A
#
# COMPACT_ATOMS: atom_id res chain seq x y z
N MET A 1 5.25 -12.37 23.85
CA MET A 1 6.66 -12.72 23.65
C MET A 1 7.18 -13.59 24.79
N GLU A 2 6.88 -13.28 26.06
CA GLU A 2 7.28 -14.13 27.22
C GLU A 2 6.87 -15.61 27.14
N ASN A 3 5.74 -15.95 26.51
CA ASN A 3 5.32 -17.36 26.36
C ASN A 3 6.10 -18.15 25.30
N LEU A 4 6.79 -17.48 24.36
CA LEU A 4 7.56 -18.14 23.30
C LEU A 4 8.99 -18.45 23.77
N GLU A 5 9.63 -17.51 24.49
CA GLU A 5 10.95 -17.73 25.11
C GLU A 5 10.92 -18.85 26.15
N ASN A 6 9.80 -18.99 26.87
CA ASN A 6 9.61 -20.07 27.85
C ASN A 6 9.41 -21.45 27.17
N LEU A 7 8.89 -21.47 25.93
CA LEU A 7 8.76 -22.70 25.15
C LEU A 7 10.09 -23.12 24.51
N GLU A 8 10.89 -22.17 24.03
CA GLU A 8 12.24 -22.45 23.52
C GLU A 8 13.15 -23.03 24.62
N GLY A 9 13.13 -22.46 25.83
CA GLY A 9 13.91 -23.01 26.96
C GLY A 9 13.52 -24.45 27.34
N ILE A 10 12.23 -24.80 27.26
CA ILE A 10 11.75 -26.17 27.52
C ILE A 10 12.17 -27.12 26.39
N ILE A 11 12.13 -26.67 25.13
CA ILE A 11 12.56 -27.47 23.98
C ILE A 11 14.06 -27.76 24.07
N ASP A 12 14.89 -26.78 24.42
CA ASP A 12 16.33 -26.96 24.58
C ASP A 12 16.66 -27.92 25.75
N GLU A 13 15.93 -27.84 26.86
CA GLU A 13 16.11 -28.77 27.98
C GLU A 13 15.71 -30.22 27.60
N ILE A 14 14.62 -30.37 26.85
CA ILE A 14 14.18 -31.68 26.33
C ILE A 14 15.21 -32.24 25.34
N ASN A 15 15.71 -31.42 24.42
CA ASN A 15 16.73 -31.84 23.45
C ASN A 15 18.03 -32.25 24.13
N SER A 16 18.48 -31.50 25.15
CA SER A 16 19.66 -31.85 25.94
C SER A 16 19.49 -33.18 26.66
N LYS A 17 18.32 -33.45 27.26
CA LYS A 17 18.03 -34.73 27.93
C LYS A 17 17.95 -35.89 26.93
N ILE A 18 17.35 -35.68 25.77
CA ILE A 18 17.31 -36.67 24.69
C ILE A 18 18.72 -37.01 24.23
N GLU A 19 19.58 -36.01 24.04
CA GLU A 19 20.96 -36.24 23.59
C GLU A 19 21.80 -37.01 24.64
N GLU A 20 21.58 -36.74 25.93
CA GLU A 20 22.24 -37.44 27.03
C GLU A 20 21.78 -38.91 27.15
N GLU A 21 20.49 -39.17 26.97
CA GLU A 21 19.92 -40.51 26.88
C GLU A 21 20.44 -41.28 25.65
N PHE A 22 20.58 -40.62 24.49
CA PHE A 22 21.17 -41.25 23.30
C PHE A 22 22.64 -41.62 23.51
N LYS A 23 23.45 -40.75 24.11
CA LYS A 23 24.85 -41.06 24.45
C LYS A 23 24.95 -42.24 25.42
N THR A 24 24.05 -42.31 26.39
CA THR A 24 23.98 -43.41 27.35
C THR A 24 23.57 -44.73 26.68
N ALA A 25 22.57 -44.70 25.80
CA ALA A 25 22.13 -45.86 25.02
C ALA A 25 23.23 -46.37 24.08
N GLU A 26 23.98 -45.47 23.45
CA GLU A 26 25.10 -45.84 22.57
C GLU A 26 26.24 -46.49 23.35
N LYS A 27 26.52 -46.02 24.57
CA LYS A 27 27.49 -46.64 25.48
C LYS A 27 27.06 -48.08 25.84
N TYR A 28 25.82 -48.28 26.29
CA TYR A 28 25.33 -49.62 26.61
C TYR A 28 25.31 -50.56 25.39
N ARG A 29 25.01 -50.03 24.20
CA ARG A 29 25.07 -50.81 22.96
C ARG A 29 26.48 -51.33 22.68
N LYS A 30 27.53 -50.51 22.90
CA LYS A 30 28.93 -50.94 22.74
C LYS A 30 29.31 -52.03 23.75
N GLU A 31 28.95 -51.86 25.02
CA GLU A 31 29.21 -52.84 26.08
C GLU A 31 28.53 -54.20 25.79
N ILE A 32 27.27 -54.18 25.31
CA ILE A 32 26.55 -55.40 24.91
C ILE A 32 27.24 -56.09 23.72
N GLN A 33 27.73 -55.32 22.74
CA GLN A 33 28.45 -55.89 21.58
C GLN A 33 29.76 -56.57 21.99
N GLU A 34 30.50 -55.99 22.93
CA GLU A 34 31.72 -56.59 23.49
C GLU A 34 31.41 -57.90 24.23
N LEU A 35 30.38 -57.92 25.08
CA LEU A 35 29.94 -59.13 25.80
C LEU A 35 29.49 -60.24 24.84
N ILE A 36 28.77 -59.91 23.76
CA ILE A 36 28.37 -60.89 22.73
C ILE A 36 29.61 -61.49 22.05
N LEU A 37 30.61 -60.66 21.72
CA LEU A 37 31.85 -61.13 21.10
C LEU A 37 32.64 -62.05 22.04
N GLU A 38 32.71 -61.70 23.32
CA GLU A 38 33.38 -62.50 24.35
C GLU A 38 32.65 -63.84 24.58
N THR A 39 31.33 -63.84 24.63
CA THR A 39 30.52 -65.06 24.75
C THR A 39 30.76 -66.02 23.58
N LYS A 40 30.80 -65.51 22.34
CA LYS A 40 31.11 -66.33 21.15
C LYS A 40 32.51 -66.92 21.19
N LYS A 41 33.50 -66.20 21.73
CA LYS A 41 34.86 -66.74 21.93
C LYS A 41 34.86 -67.89 22.94
N PHE A 42 34.09 -67.78 24.02
CA PHE A 42 33.92 -68.85 24.99
C PHE A 42 33.22 -70.08 24.40
N GLU A 43 32.16 -69.90 23.61
CA GLU A 43 31.46 -71.01 22.93
C GLU A 43 32.42 -71.80 22.02
N ILE A 44 33.19 -71.12 21.17
CA ILE A 44 34.19 -71.78 20.30
C ILE A 44 35.22 -72.54 21.13
N THR A 45 35.64 -71.98 22.27
CA THR A 45 36.61 -72.62 23.15
C THR A 45 36.05 -73.90 23.79
N ILE A 46 34.78 -73.88 24.20
CA ILE A 46 34.07 -75.05 24.72
C ILE A 46 33.97 -76.14 23.65
N ASP A 47 33.55 -75.79 22.43
CA ASP A 47 33.43 -76.75 21.33
C ASP A 47 34.76 -77.45 21.01
N VAL A 48 35.86 -76.69 21.00
CA VAL A 48 37.21 -77.26 20.80
C VAL A 48 37.58 -78.21 21.94
N LYS A 49 37.27 -77.85 23.19
CA LYS A 49 37.58 -78.68 24.37
C LYS A 49 36.74 -79.95 24.44
N ASP A 50 35.48 -79.87 24.04
CA ASP A 50 34.59 -81.04 23.97
C ASP A 50 35.06 -82.02 22.89
N GLU A 51 35.51 -81.51 21.73
CA GLU A 51 36.06 -82.36 20.67
C GLU A 51 37.39 -83.02 21.10
N GLU A 52 38.27 -82.29 21.79
CA GLU A 52 39.48 -82.88 22.40
C GLU A 52 39.14 -83.97 23.43
N PHE A 53 38.11 -83.74 24.25
CA PHE A 53 37.66 -84.71 25.24
C PHE A 53 37.09 -85.99 24.60
N ARG A 54 36.29 -85.85 23.53
CA ARG A 54 35.78 -87.02 22.78
C ARG A 54 36.92 -87.84 22.16
N ARG A 55 37.93 -87.19 21.58
CA ARG A 55 39.11 -87.88 21.04
C ARG A 55 39.87 -88.64 22.13
N MET A 56 40.05 -88.03 23.30
CA MET A 56 40.69 -88.67 24.45
C MET A 56 39.89 -89.88 24.97
N GLN A 57 38.56 -89.79 25.03
CA GLN A 57 37.71 -90.91 25.43
C GLN A 57 37.84 -92.07 24.44
N HIS A 58 37.81 -91.79 23.14
CA HIS A 58 37.95 -92.81 22.10
C HIS A 58 39.31 -93.53 22.18
N ILE A 59 40.40 -92.78 22.35
CA ILE A 59 41.75 -93.35 22.53
C ILE A 59 41.82 -94.22 23.80
N ASN A 60 41.18 -93.79 24.90
CA ASN A 60 41.14 -94.57 26.13
C ASN A 60 40.36 -95.87 25.97
N GLU A 61 39.26 -95.87 25.22
CA GLU A 61 38.50 -97.08 24.90
C GLU A 61 39.32 -98.05 24.04
N GLU A 62 39.98 -97.57 22.98
CA GLU A 62 40.86 -98.40 22.14
C GLU A 62 42.02 -99.01 22.93
N LEU A 63 42.63 -98.24 23.84
CA LEU A 63 43.69 -98.74 24.73
C LEU A 63 43.17 -99.78 25.70
N LYS A 64 41.96 -99.60 26.22
CA LYS A 64 41.33 -100.55 27.15
C LYS A 64 41.00 -101.87 26.47
N GLU A 65 40.43 -101.82 25.26
CA GLU A 65 40.19 -103.03 24.44
C GLU A 65 41.49 -103.77 24.12
N LYS A 66 42.56 -103.05 23.76
CA LYS A 66 43.88 -103.68 23.53
C LYS A 66 44.45 -104.30 24.80
N ILE A 67 44.35 -103.64 25.95
CA ILE A 67 44.83 -104.17 27.23
C ILE A 67 44.04 -105.42 27.62
N ASP A 68 42.73 -105.43 27.43
CA ASP A 68 41.89 -106.59 27.75
C ASP A 68 42.18 -107.77 26.79
N TYR A 69 42.39 -107.50 25.49
CA TYR A 69 42.88 -108.49 24.52
C TYR A 69 44.24 -109.09 24.93
N PHE A 70 45.19 -108.26 25.35
CA PHE A 70 46.49 -108.75 25.81
C PHE A 70 46.41 -109.56 27.12
N LYS A 71 45.50 -109.20 28.03
CA LYS A 71 45.27 -109.96 29.27
C LYS A 71 44.63 -111.32 29.01
N GLU A 72 43.67 -111.41 28.08
CA GLU A 72 43.06 -112.69 27.69
C GLU A 72 44.09 -113.63 27.03
N LYS A 73 44.95 -113.09 26.16
CA LYS A 73 45.93 -113.91 25.43
C LYS A 73 47.15 -114.35 26.27
N LEU A 74 47.42 -113.69 27.40
CA LEU A 74 48.53 -114.02 28.31
C LEU A 74 48.14 -114.98 29.47
N LEU A 75 46.86 -115.30 29.65
CA LEU A 75 46.36 -116.19 30.72
C LEU A 75 45.94 -117.59 30.23
N GLY A 76 46.18 -117.92 28.96
CA GLY A 76 46.04 -119.28 28.43
C GLY A 76 47.40 -119.89 28.11
N ASP A 77 47.84 -120.84 28.92
CA ASP A 77 48.90 -121.79 28.58
C ASP A 77 48.47 -122.58 27.32
N GLU A 78 49.15 -122.38 26.19
CA GLU A 78 49.53 -123.41 25.18
C GLU A 78 50.06 -122.75 23.89
N ASP A 79 51.18 -123.29 23.38
CA ASP A 79 51.80 -123.07 22.07
C ASP A 79 52.42 -121.69 21.74
N THR A 80 53.65 -121.51 22.23
CA THR A 80 54.60 -120.44 21.84
C THR A 80 54.86 -120.39 20.33
N ASP A 81 54.70 -121.50 19.59
CA ASP A 81 54.87 -121.52 18.14
C ASP A 81 53.66 -120.92 17.39
N LYS A 82 52.45 -121.06 17.91
CA LYS A 82 51.23 -120.49 17.32
C LYS A 82 51.14 -118.98 17.58
N LEU A 83 51.59 -118.54 18.75
CA LEU A 83 51.75 -117.13 19.10
C LEU A 83 52.80 -116.43 18.21
N ARG A 84 53.86 -117.15 17.83
CA ARG A 84 54.88 -116.64 16.90
C ARG A 84 54.33 -116.53 15.47
N GLU A 85 53.60 -117.52 14.99
CA GLU A 85 52.95 -117.48 13.67
C GLU A 85 51.89 -116.36 13.59
N ASP A 86 51.06 -116.19 14.63
CA ASP A 86 50.12 -115.08 14.76
C ASP A 86 50.83 -113.72 14.76
N TYR A 87 51.97 -113.61 15.45
CA TYR A 87 52.77 -112.40 15.50
C TYR A 87 53.39 -112.08 14.14
N GLU A 88 53.99 -113.06 13.47
CA GLU A 88 54.57 -112.91 12.12
C GLU A 88 53.49 -112.54 11.09
N ASN A 89 52.31 -113.18 11.12
CA ASN A 89 51.18 -112.84 10.27
C ASN A 89 50.61 -111.44 10.56
N SER A 90 50.51 -111.06 11.84
CA SER A 90 50.12 -109.70 12.24
C SER A 90 51.14 -108.67 11.78
N ASN A 91 52.43 -108.99 11.82
CA ASN A 91 53.49 -108.08 11.41
C ASN A 91 53.51 -107.89 9.88
N LEU A 92 53.33 -108.96 9.11
CA LEU A 92 53.14 -108.89 7.66
C LEU A 92 51.89 -108.08 7.27
N LYS A 93 50.80 -108.26 8.01
CA LYS A 93 49.58 -107.47 7.80
C LYS A 93 49.81 -105.99 8.10
N LEU A 94 50.50 -105.67 9.20
CA LEU A 94 50.87 -104.31 9.57
C LEU A 94 51.83 -103.67 8.55
N GLU A 95 52.78 -104.42 8.00
CA GLU A 95 53.66 -103.94 6.92
C GLU A 95 52.87 -103.61 5.65
N SER A 96 51.88 -104.44 5.31
CA SER A 96 50.98 -104.20 4.18
C SER A 96 50.09 -102.98 4.40
N GLU A 97 49.51 -102.83 5.59
CA GLU A 97 48.69 -101.67 5.97
C GLU A 97 49.52 -100.37 6.02
N SER A 98 50.74 -100.45 6.57
CA SER A 98 51.70 -99.34 6.57
C SER A 98 52.06 -98.90 5.16
N SER A 99 52.30 -99.87 4.25
CA SER A 99 52.59 -99.56 2.84
C SER A 99 51.41 -98.88 2.13
N ILE A 100 50.17 -99.30 2.41
CA ILE A 100 48.95 -98.67 1.90
C ILE A 100 48.85 -97.23 2.42
N LEU A 101 49.01 -97.03 3.73
CA LEU A 101 48.96 -95.73 4.38
C LEU A 101 50.04 -94.77 3.84
N ILE A 102 51.26 -95.27 3.59
CA ILE A 102 52.33 -94.48 2.96
C ILE A 102 51.90 -94.03 1.55
N SER A 103 51.27 -94.91 0.76
CA SER A 103 50.79 -94.54 -0.58
C SER A 103 49.64 -93.51 -0.53
N GLN A 104 48.73 -93.66 0.43
CA GLN A 104 47.62 -92.73 0.66
C GLN A 104 48.15 -91.37 1.12
N ASN A 105 49.15 -91.35 2.01
CA ASN A 105 49.77 -90.12 2.47
C ASN A 105 50.53 -89.39 1.34
N LYS A 106 51.20 -90.12 0.45
CA LYS A 106 51.76 -89.54 -0.78
C LYS A 106 50.68 -88.91 -1.68
N THR A 107 49.52 -89.55 -1.79
CA THR A 107 48.37 -89.05 -2.57
C THR A 107 47.73 -87.82 -1.92
N ILE A 108 47.61 -87.79 -0.60
CA ILE A 108 47.12 -86.64 0.15
C ILE A 108 48.10 -85.47 0.02
N SER A 109 49.40 -85.74 0.13
CA SER A 109 50.45 -84.73 -0.01
C SER A 109 50.43 -84.08 -1.40
N SER A 110 50.24 -84.86 -2.47
CA SER A 110 50.10 -84.28 -3.82
C SER A 110 48.82 -83.46 -3.97
N ARG A 111 47.70 -83.89 -3.37
CA ARG A 111 46.45 -83.12 -3.35
C ARG A 111 46.57 -81.80 -2.56
N ILE A 112 47.23 -81.82 -1.41
CA ILE A 112 47.51 -80.61 -0.62
C ILE A 112 48.30 -79.61 -1.48
N LYS A 113 49.31 -80.09 -2.21
CA LYS A 113 50.11 -79.23 -3.07
C LYS A 113 49.28 -78.55 -4.17
N VAL A 114 48.40 -79.31 -4.84
CA VAL A 114 47.49 -78.76 -5.86
C VAL A 114 46.52 -77.73 -5.26
N ILE A 115 46.01 -77.98 -4.05
CA ILE A 115 45.12 -77.03 -3.35
C ILE A 115 45.89 -75.77 -2.96
N GLN A 116 47.13 -75.89 -2.49
CA GLN A 116 47.99 -74.74 -2.17
C GLN A 116 48.27 -73.88 -3.40
N GLU A 117 48.64 -74.52 -4.52
CA GLU A 117 48.84 -73.83 -5.80
C GLU A 117 47.54 -73.17 -6.29
N SER A 118 46.37 -73.81 -6.09
CA SER A 118 45.07 -73.19 -6.41
C SER A 118 44.77 -71.98 -5.53
N ILE A 119 45.01 -72.06 -4.22
CA ILE A 119 44.78 -70.94 -3.29
C ILE A 119 45.70 -69.77 -3.59
N GLU A 120 46.98 -70.02 -3.89
CA GLU A 120 47.92 -68.97 -4.26
C GLU A 120 47.48 -68.27 -5.56
N ASN A 121 47.09 -69.04 -6.58
CA ASN A 121 46.59 -68.51 -7.85
C ASN A 121 45.25 -67.77 -7.69
N ASP A 122 44.32 -68.27 -6.89
CA ASP A 122 43.03 -67.63 -6.63
C ASP A 122 43.20 -66.37 -5.77
N SER A 123 44.18 -66.31 -4.85
CA SER A 123 44.52 -65.09 -4.11
C SER A 123 45.15 -64.02 -5.00
N PHE A 124 45.88 -64.42 -6.04
CA PHE A 124 46.41 -63.52 -7.06
C PHE A 124 45.29 -62.94 -7.97
N LEU A 125 44.15 -63.62 -8.08
CA LEU A 125 42.98 -63.17 -8.85
C LEU A 125 42.04 -62.25 -8.06
N LEU A 126 42.20 -62.14 -6.74
CA LEU A 126 41.59 -61.07 -5.94
C LEU A 126 42.44 -59.81 -6.12
N ASP A 127 42.16 -59.11 -7.20
CA ASP A 127 42.85 -57.91 -7.70
C ASP A 127 42.66 -56.71 -6.75
N GLU A 128 43.24 -56.82 -5.55
CA GLU A 128 43.11 -55.90 -4.41
C GLU A 128 43.50 -54.46 -4.81
N ASP A 129 44.46 -54.32 -5.71
CA ASP A 129 44.89 -53.04 -6.27
C ASP A 129 43.81 -52.39 -7.14
N ASN A 130 43.03 -53.18 -7.89
CA ASN A 130 41.91 -52.66 -8.68
C ASN A 130 40.74 -52.23 -7.79
N LEU A 131 40.42 -53.01 -6.76
CA LEU A 131 39.41 -52.62 -5.77
C LEU A 131 39.82 -51.36 -5.01
N LYS A 132 41.09 -51.24 -4.63
CA LYS A 132 41.63 -50.06 -3.97
C LYS A 132 41.57 -48.82 -4.88
N SER A 133 41.94 -48.97 -6.15
CA SER A 133 41.84 -47.91 -7.16
C SER A 133 40.39 -47.45 -7.35
N GLU A 134 39.42 -48.36 -7.33
CA GLU A 134 38.00 -48.05 -7.43
C GLU A 134 37.46 -47.36 -6.17
N ILE A 135 37.89 -47.80 -4.97
CA ILE A 135 37.58 -47.13 -3.70
C ILE A 135 38.12 -45.70 -3.68
N ASP A 136 39.36 -45.47 -4.12
CA ASP A 136 39.97 -44.14 -4.16
C ASP A 136 39.23 -43.22 -5.16
N LYS A 137 38.83 -43.74 -6.32
CA LYS A 137 38.02 -42.99 -7.30
C LYS A 137 36.66 -42.60 -6.73
N LEU A 138 35.94 -43.55 -6.14
CA LEU A 138 34.64 -43.30 -5.52
C LEU A 138 34.75 -42.34 -4.35
N SER A 139 35.81 -42.44 -3.54
CA SER A 139 36.07 -41.53 -2.42
C SER A 139 36.31 -40.09 -2.92
N ASN A 140 37.09 -39.92 -4.00
CA ASN A 140 37.29 -38.60 -4.61
C ASN A 140 35.99 -38.02 -5.18
N GLN A 141 35.18 -38.84 -5.86
CA GLN A 141 33.86 -38.42 -6.36
C GLN A 141 32.94 -37.99 -5.21
N LEU A 142 32.98 -38.71 -4.08
CA LEU A 142 32.16 -38.38 -2.90
C LEU A 142 32.59 -37.05 -2.26
N LEU A 143 33.89 -36.78 -2.21
CA LEU A 143 34.43 -35.50 -1.76
C LEU A 143 34.03 -34.35 -2.69
N GLU A 144 34.12 -34.54 -4.01
CA GLU A 144 33.66 -33.55 -5.00
C GLU A 144 32.16 -33.27 -4.86
N MET A 145 31.34 -34.31 -4.78
CA MET A 145 29.90 -34.17 -4.57
C MET A 145 29.55 -33.46 -3.27
N THR A 146 30.31 -33.71 -2.19
CA THR A 146 30.10 -33.04 -0.90
C THR A 146 30.42 -31.55 -1.03
N LYS A 147 31.52 -31.19 -1.70
CA LYS A 147 31.88 -29.80 -1.98
C LYS A 147 30.80 -29.10 -2.82
N ASP A 148 30.25 -29.77 -3.82
CA ASP A 148 29.18 -29.22 -4.65
C ASP A 148 27.90 -28.99 -3.83
N ILE A 149 27.54 -29.93 -2.94
CA ILE A 149 26.40 -29.77 -2.02
C ILE A 149 26.59 -28.55 -1.12
N ASP A 150 27.78 -28.36 -0.54
CA ASP A 150 28.07 -27.19 0.30
C ASP A 150 27.95 -25.89 -0.51
N ASN A 151 28.50 -25.84 -1.73
CA ASN A 151 28.37 -24.66 -2.61
C ASN A 151 26.90 -24.37 -2.97
N TYR A 152 26.10 -25.40 -3.24
CA TYR A 152 24.67 -25.24 -3.51
C TYR A 152 23.91 -24.76 -2.27
N ARG A 153 24.28 -25.22 -1.07
CA ARG A 153 23.70 -24.74 0.18
C ARG A 153 23.98 -23.25 0.39
N ASP A 154 25.23 -22.83 0.20
CA ASP A 154 25.61 -21.42 0.33
C ASP A 154 24.86 -20.55 -0.69
N THR A 155 24.74 -21.02 -1.94
CA THR A 155 23.96 -20.33 -2.98
C THR A 155 22.47 -20.25 -2.62
N GLN A 156 21.91 -21.29 -2.01
CA GLN A 156 20.52 -21.30 -1.56
C GLN A 156 20.30 -20.28 -0.43
N GLU A 157 21.23 -20.18 0.52
CA GLU A 157 21.18 -19.19 1.60
C GLU A 157 21.23 -17.75 1.06
N ASP A 158 22.08 -17.48 0.06
CA ASP A 158 22.15 -16.19 -0.63
C ASP A 158 20.83 -15.86 -1.33
N ILE A 159 20.26 -16.80 -2.08
CA ILE A 159 18.97 -16.64 -2.76
C ILE A 159 17.86 -16.37 -1.74
N ASP A 160 17.83 -17.08 -0.62
CA ASP A 160 16.84 -16.85 0.44
C ASP A 160 16.98 -15.45 1.07
N CYS A 161 18.20 -14.94 1.21
CA CYS A 161 18.45 -13.57 1.65
C CYS A 161 17.96 -12.53 0.63
N GLU A 162 18.18 -12.76 -0.66
CA GLU A 162 17.67 -11.91 -1.74
C GLU A 162 16.14 -11.91 -1.77
N ILE A 163 15.49 -13.08 -1.64
CA ILE A 163 14.03 -13.21 -1.58
C ILE A 163 13.46 -12.43 -0.39
N LYS A 164 14.09 -12.53 0.79
CA LYS A 164 13.66 -11.74 1.98
C LYS A 164 13.77 -10.24 1.73
N THR A 165 14.88 -9.79 1.17
CA THR A 165 15.12 -8.37 0.84
C THR A 165 14.11 -7.87 -0.19
N PHE A 166 13.90 -8.62 -1.26
CA PHE A 166 12.91 -8.32 -2.29
C PHE A 166 11.49 -8.24 -1.72
N THR A 167 11.13 -9.17 -0.82
CA THR A 167 9.83 -9.18 -0.15
C THR A 167 9.63 -7.95 0.73
N GLN A 168 10.65 -7.51 1.48
CA GLN A 168 10.60 -6.28 2.27
C GLN A 168 10.45 -5.04 1.38
N ASN A 169 11.21 -4.96 0.29
CA ASN A 169 11.12 -3.85 -0.67
C ASN A 169 9.72 -3.75 -1.30
N ASN A 170 9.10 -4.89 -1.65
CA ASN A 170 7.74 -4.91 -2.17
C ASN A 170 6.69 -4.44 -1.15
N LYS A 171 6.85 -4.78 0.14
CA LYS A 171 5.96 -4.27 1.20
C LYS A 171 6.06 -2.76 1.31
N LEU A 172 7.28 -2.22 1.39
CA LEU A 172 7.51 -0.78 1.46
C LEU A 172 6.97 -0.05 0.22
N LEU A 173 7.17 -0.62 -0.97
CA LEU A 173 6.65 -0.06 -2.21
C LEU A 173 5.10 -0.03 -2.22
N THR A 174 4.47 -1.08 -1.68
CA THR A 174 3.00 -1.16 -1.55
C THR A 174 2.47 -0.09 -0.59
N GLU A 175 3.12 0.09 0.56
CA GLU A 175 2.77 1.13 1.53
C GLU A 175 2.90 2.53 0.94
N ASN A 176 4.02 2.82 0.26
CA ASN A 176 4.23 4.09 -0.44
C ASN A 176 3.19 4.32 -1.55
N HIS A 177 2.81 3.26 -2.28
CA HIS A 177 1.78 3.35 -3.32
C HIS A 177 0.43 3.75 -2.73
N LEU A 178 0.02 3.13 -1.61
CA LEU A 178 -1.22 3.47 -0.91
C LEU A 178 -1.21 4.93 -0.45
N GLU A 179 -0.11 5.40 0.15
CA GLU A 179 0.02 6.80 0.58
C GLU A 179 -0.12 7.79 -0.59
N VAL A 180 0.48 7.47 -1.75
CA VAL A 180 0.37 8.30 -2.96
C VAL A 180 -1.06 8.31 -3.49
N VAL A 181 -1.76 7.17 -3.48
CA VAL A 181 -3.16 7.07 -3.89
C VAL A 181 -4.06 7.92 -2.98
N ASP A 182 -3.86 7.87 -1.67
CA ASP A 182 -4.62 8.68 -0.71
C ASP A 182 -4.37 10.18 -0.89
N LYS A 183 -3.11 10.59 -1.09
CA LYS A 183 -2.76 11.98 -1.42
C LYS A 183 -3.43 12.44 -2.71
N LEU A 184 -3.46 11.59 -3.73
CA LEU A 184 -4.09 11.90 -5.01
C LEU A 184 -5.60 12.08 -4.87
N ALA A 185 -6.27 11.20 -4.11
CA ALA A 185 -7.69 11.33 -3.80
C ALA A 185 -8.00 12.65 -3.08
N ASN A 186 -7.20 13.01 -2.06
CA ASN A 186 -7.34 14.27 -1.34
C ASN A 186 -7.17 15.50 -2.25
N LEU A 187 -6.15 15.48 -3.12
CA LEU A 187 -5.93 16.55 -4.09
C LEU A 187 -7.09 16.67 -5.10
N GLN A 188 -7.69 15.54 -5.49
CA GLN A 188 -8.87 15.52 -6.35
C GLN A 188 -10.06 16.24 -5.69
N THR A 189 -10.32 15.94 -4.42
CA THR A 189 -11.37 16.61 -3.63
C THR A 189 -11.10 18.12 -3.48
N ILE A 190 -9.85 18.51 -3.21
CA ILE A 190 -9.47 19.92 -3.12
C ILE A 190 -9.72 20.62 -4.47
N LYS A 191 -9.36 19.98 -5.59
CA LYS A 191 -9.58 20.51 -6.94
C LYS A 191 -11.07 20.73 -7.21
N GLU A 192 -11.93 19.77 -6.88
CA GLU A 192 -13.38 19.88 -7.06
C GLU A 192 -13.97 21.04 -6.25
N ASN A 193 -13.58 21.16 -4.98
CA ASN A 193 -14.00 22.28 -4.11
C ASN A 193 -13.55 23.64 -4.65
N LEU A 194 -12.34 23.73 -5.23
CA LEU A 194 -11.85 24.96 -5.83
C LEU A 194 -12.61 25.31 -7.11
N LEU A 195 -12.95 24.32 -7.94
CA LEU A 195 -13.77 24.52 -9.14
C LEU A 195 -15.17 25.06 -8.79
N GLU A 196 -15.80 24.52 -7.76
CA GLU A 196 -17.09 25.01 -7.26
C GLU A 196 -17.01 26.47 -6.80
N LYS A 197 -15.95 26.83 -6.04
CA LYS A 197 -15.70 28.20 -5.62
C LYS A 197 -15.49 29.15 -6.80
N ILE A 198 -14.72 28.74 -7.80
CA ILE A 198 -14.50 29.54 -9.01
C ILE A 198 -15.83 29.80 -9.73
N SER A 199 -16.64 28.76 -9.94
CA SER A 199 -17.97 28.92 -10.55
C SER A 199 -18.89 29.86 -9.76
N SER A 200 -18.84 29.81 -8.42
CA SER A 200 -19.58 30.75 -7.56
C SER A 200 -19.07 32.19 -7.73
N TYR A 201 -17.76 32.41 -7.77
CA TYR A 201 -17.19 33.74 -7.98
C TYR A 201 -17.50 34.30 -9.36
N GLU A 202 -17.41 33.50 -10.42
CA GLU A 202 -17.79 33.92 -11.78
C GLU A 202 -19.28 34.29 -11.88
N SER A 203 -20.14 33.57 -11.16
CA SER A 203 -21.57 33.90 -11.08
C SER A 203 -21.80 35.25 -10.37
N ASN A 204 -21.13 35.46 -9.24
CA ASN A 204 -21.20 36.72 -8.48
C ASN A 204 -20.64 37.90 -9.29
N GLU A 205 -19.52 37.70 -9.99
CA GLU A 205 -18.92 38.72 -10.86
C GLU A 205 -19.90 39.15 -11.95
N LYS A 206 -20.56 38.20 -12.63
CA LYS A 206 -21.61 38.49 -13.63
C LYS A 206 -22.79 39.26 -13.04
N GLU A 207 -23.19 38.94 -11.81
CA GLU A 207 -24.28 39.66 -11.13
C GLU A 207 -23.88 41.10 -10.79
N LEU A 208 -22.66 41.30 -10.27
CA LEU A 208 -22.12 42.62 -9.96
C LEU A 208 -21.98 43.45 -11.23
N LEU A 209 -21.49 42.87 -12.33
CA LEU A 209 -21.37 43.56 -13.62
C LEU A 209 -22.73 44.09 -14.09
N LYS A 210 -23.78 43.27 -14.03
CA LYS A 210 -25.16 43.68 -14.37
C LYS A 210 -25.67 44.81 -13.48
N LYS A 211 -25.34 44.79 -12.18
CA LYS A 211 -25.72 45.85 -11.24
C LYS A 211 -25.00 47.17 -11.56
N VAL A 212 -23.71 47.10 -11.90
CA VAL A 212 -22.93 48.27 -12.33
C VAL A 212 -23.51 48.86 -13.61
N GLU A 213 -23.75 48.04 -14.64
CA GLU A 213 -24.37 48.48 -15.90
C GLU A 213 -25.74 49.14 -15.68
N ALA A 214 -26.56 48.59 -14.78
CA ALA A 214 -27.85 49.16 -14.43
C ALA A 214 -27.72 50.52 -13.71
N HIS A 215 -26.77 50.65 -12.78
CA HIS A 215 -26.50 51.91 -12.10
C HIS A 215 -25.95 52.98 -13.04
N GLU A 216 -25.03 52.64 -13.94
CA GLU A 216 -24.51 53.58 -14.94
C GLU A 216 -25.63 54.08 -15.87
N ALA A 217 -26.56 53.21 -16.28
CA ALA A 217 -27.71 53.60 -17.08
C ALA A 217 -28.66 54.55 -16.33
N GLU A 218 -28.89 54.30 -15.04
CA GLU A 218 -29.71 55.17 -14.18
C GLU A 218 -29.04 56.53 -13.94
N GLU A 219 -27.74 56.54 -13.64
CA GLU A 219 -26.96 57.78 -13.45
C GLU A 219 -26.98 58.63 -14.71
N LYS A 220 -26.82 58.02 -15.89
CA LYS A 220 -26.93 58.71 -17.18
C LYS A 220 -28.31 59.33 -17.37
N LYS A 221 -29.39 58.60 -17.06
CA LYS A 221 -30.76 59.11 -17.14
C LYS A 221 -30.99 60.31 -16.21
N LEU A 222 -30.51 60.22 -14.96
CA LEU A 222 -30.61 61.31 -13.98
C LEU A 222 -29.79 62.53 -14.43
N ALA A 223 -28.60 62.33 -14.99
CA ALA A 223 -27.78 63.42 -15.54
C ALA A 223 -28.50 64.14 -16.68
N GLU A 224 -29.14 63.40 -17.60
CA GLU A 224 -29.97 63.94 -18.68
C GLU A 224 -31.16 64.75 -18.13
N GLU A 225 -31.86 64.25 -17.10
CA GLU A 225 -32.94 64.97 -16.42
C GLU A 225 -32.45 66.27 -15.75
N VAL A 226 -31.31 66.24 -15.06
CA VAL A 226 -30.72 67.44 -14.43
C VAL A 226 -30.36 68.49 -15.48
N ILE A 227 -29.77 68.10 -16.61
CA ILE A 227 -29.47 69.00 -17.73
C ILE A 227 -30.76 69.63 -18.26
N TYR A 228 -31.81 68.81 -18.46
CA TYR A 228 -33.11 69.28 -18.91
C TYR A 228 -33.70 70.34 -17.97
N TYR A 229 -33.74 70.06 -16.65
CA TYR A 229 -34.28 70.99 -15.67
C TYR A 229 -33.44 72.26 -15.50
N ARG A 230 -32.11 72.17 -15.62
CA ARG A 230 -31.23 73.37 -15.63
C ARG A 230 -31.58 74.29 -16.80
N LYS A 231 -31.74 73.73 -18.00
CA LYS A 231 -32.12 74.51 -19.18
C LYS A 231 -33.48 75.21 -19.00
N GLN A 232 -34.47 74.49 -18.46
CA GLN A 232 -35.78 75.07 -18.13
C GLN A 232 -35.67 76.23 -17.12
N ALA A 233 -34.82 76.07 -16.09
CA ALA A 233 -34.59 77.11 -15.09
C ALA A 233 -33.85 78.33 -15.67
N GLU A 234 -32.87 78.12 -16.55
CA GLU A 234 -32.17 79.19 -17.27
C GLU A 234 -33.11 79.97 -18.20
N GLU A 235 -33.99 79.28 -18.94
CA GLU A 235 -35.03 79.90 -19.77
C GLU A 235 -35.98 80.74 -18.90
N ALA A 236 -36.40 80.23 -17.74
CA ALA A 236 -37.21 80.99 -16.77
C ALA A 236 -36.47 82.22 -16.21
N LEU A 237 -35.16 82.11 -15.93
CA LEU A 237 -34.32 83.22 -15.46
C LEU A 237 -34.10 84.28 -16.56
N LEU A 238 -33.96 83.90 -17.83
CA LEU A 238 -33.84 84.87 -18.93
C LEU A 238 -35.14 85.62 -19.22
N SER A 239 -36.24 85.13 -18.65
CA SER A 239 -37.59 85.65 -18.86
C SER A 239 -38.03 86.69 -17.82
N PHE A 240 -37.10 87.26 -17.06
CA PHE A 240 -37.36 88.47 -16.25
C PHE A 240 -37.68 89.65 -17.17
N GLN A 241 -38.97 89.83 -17.44
CA GLN A 241 -39.49 90.78 -18.40
C GLN A 241 -40.49 91.71 -17.73
N LYS A 242 -40.28 93.01 -17.92
CA LYS A 242 -41.31 94.02 -17.72
C LYS A 242 -42.22 93.96 -18.95
N PHE A 243 -43.48 93.62 -18.73
CA PHE A 243 -44.48 93.56 -19.80
C PHE A 243 -45.35 94.82 -19.76
N ASP A 244 -45.35 95.56 -20.86
CA ASP A 244 -46.29 96.67 -21.06
C ASP A 244 -47.58 96.13 -21.69
N VAL A 245 -48.69 96.29 -20.99
CA VAL A 245 -50.02 95.83 -21.41
C VAL A 245 -50.83 97.03 -21.90
N LYS A 246 -51.45 96.89 -23.08
CA LYS A 246 -52.07 98.01 -23.81
C LYS A 246 -53.41 98.44 -23.22
N SER A 247 -54.19 97.51 -22.67
CA SER A 247 -55.47 97.81 -22.02
C SER A 247 -55.79 96.84 -20.89
N VAL A 248 -56.57 97.32 -19.91
CA VAL A 248 -57.17 96.54 -18.82
C VAL A 248 -58.68 96.61 -18.96
N GLY A 249 -59.36 95.49 -19.17
CA GLY A 249 -60.81 95.36 -19.22
C GLY A 249 -61.42 95.68 -20.59
N PHE A 250 -62.64 95.18 -20.83
CA PHE A 250 -63.39 95.44 -22.07
C PHE A 250 -63.81 96.91 -22.24
N LEU A 251 -63.84 97.69 -21.14
CA LEU A 251 -64.45 99.03 -21.09
C LEU A 251 -63.46 100.15 -20.71
N THR A 252 -62.24 99.83 -20.27
CA THR A 252 -61.28 100.81 -19.75
C THR A 252 -60.00 100.84 -20.60
N GLN A 253 -59.72 101.96 -21.28
CA GLN A 253 -58.49 102.16 -22.05
C GLN A 253 -57.28 102.53 -21.16
N GLU A 254 -57.16 101.88 -20.00
CA GLU A 254 -56.05 102.13 -19.08
C GLU A 254 -54.84 101.28 -19.45
N LYS A 255 -53.66 101.90 -19.52
CA LYS A 255 -52.40 101.19 -19.69
C LYS A 255 -51.97 100.57 -18.37
N ALA A 256 -51.48 99.34 -18.43
CA ALA A 256 -50.92 98.66 -17.27
C ALA A 256 -49.52 98.15 -17.55
N SER A 257 -48.68 98.11 -16.52
CA SER A 257 -47.37 97.44 -16.60
C SER A 257 -47.34 96.30 -15.60
N ILE A 258 -46.97 95.12 -16.05
CA ILE A 258 -46.77 93.94 -15.21
C ILE A 258 -45.27 93.73 -15.05
N VAL A 259 -44.80 93.80 -13.81
CA VAL A 259 -43.40 93.60 -13.45
C VAL A 259 -43.32 92.35 -12.59
N ILE A 260 -42.53 91.39 -13.04
CA ILE A 260 -42.19 90.20 -12.26
C ILE A 260 -40.74 90.37 -11.84
N SER A 261 -40.51 90.50 -10.53
CA SER A 261 -39.19 90.75 -9.96
C SER A 261 -38.84 89.71 -8.90
N LYS A 262 -37.55 89.37 -8.81
CA LYS A 262 -37.02 88.47 -7.79
C LYS A 262 -36.60 89.28 -6.57
N GLY A 263 -37.29 89.11 -5.44
CA GLY A 263 -36.83 89.58 -4.14
C GLY A 263 -35.78 88.62 -3.53
N ILE A 264 -35.25 88.97 -2.36
CA ILE A 264 -34.19 88.18 -1.68
C ILE A 264 -34.69 86.78 -1.25
N LYS A 265 -35.98 86.64 -0.95
CA LYS A 265 -36.59 85.36 -0.54
C LYS A 265 -37.78 84.91 -1.41
N ASN A 266 -38.54 85.84 -1.98
CA ASN A 266 -39.79 85.55 -2.71
C ASN A 266 -39.84 86.29 -4.05
N PHE A 267 -40.64 85.79 -4.99
CA PHE A 267 -41.02 86.55 -6.19
C PHE A 267 -42.04 87.63 -5.81
N ILE A 268 -41.89 88.81 -6.40
CA ILE A 268 -42.84 89.92 -6.26
C ILE A 268 -43.41 90.21 -7.64
N ILE A 269 -44.72 89.99 -7.79
CA ILE A 269 -45.47 90.38 -8.98
C ILE A 269 -46.17 91.70 -8.66
N CYS A 270 -45.84 92.73 -9.44
CA CYS A 270 -46.48 94.04 -9.35
C CYS A 270 -47.25 94.32 -10.64
N ILE A 271 -48.56 94.52 -10.52
CA ILE A 271 -49.42 94.98 -11.61
C ILE A 271 -49.74 96.45 -11.34
N ASN A 272 -49.15 97.35 -12.12
CA ASN A 272 -49.43 98.78 -12.04
C ASN A 272 -50.49 99.14 -13.08
N ILE A 273 -51.60 99.73 -12.65
CA ILE A 273 -52.72 100.15 -13.51
C ILE A 273 -52.98 101.62 -13.20
N GLY A 274 -52.57 102.52 -14.10
CA GLY A 274 -52.61 103.96 -13.83
C GLY A 274 -51.82 104.34 -12.56
N LYS A 275 -52.51 104.89 -11.54
CA LYS A 275 -51.93 105.22 -10.21
C LYS A 275 -52.08 104.10 -9.17
N GLN A 276 -52.80 103.03 -9.48
CA GLN A 276 -53.00 101.90 -8.57
C GLN A 276 -51.90 100.87 -8.79
N GLN A 277 -51.31 100.38 -7.70
CA GLN A 277 -50.36 99.28 -7.71
C GLN A 277 -50.96 98.10 -6.96
N ILE A 278 -51.01 96.94 -7.62
CA ILE A 278 -51.45 95.68 -7.03
C ILE A 278 -50.21 94.80 -6.89
N ILE A 279 -49.90 94.40 -5.65
CA ILE A 279 -48.80 93.49 -5.34
C ILE A 279 -49.41 92.13 -5.01
N LEU A 280 -48.97 91.08 -5.70
CA LEU A 280 -49.40 89.71 -5.40
C LEU A 280 -48.49 89.11 -4.34
N ASN A 281 -49.10 88.49 -3.34
CA ASN A 281 -48.44 87.78 -2.25
C ASN A 281 -49.18 86.45 -1.98
N LYS A 282 -48.70 85.67 -1.00
CA LYS A 282 -49.27 84.36 -0.63
C LYS A 282 -50.71 84.43 -0.12
N GLU A 283 -51.14 85.59 0.40
CA GLU A 283 -52.48 85.81 0.97
C GLU A 283 -53.53 86.14 -0.09
N ASN A 284 -53.11 86.69 -1.24
CA ASN A 284 -53.98 87.10 -2.33
C ASN A 284 -53.99 86.04 -3.43
N TYR A 285 -54.91 85.06 -3.31
CA TYR A 285 -55.05 84.00 -4.30
C TYR A 285 -55.31 84.57 -5.70
N CYS A 286 -54.44 84.22 -6.65
CA CYS A 286 -54.47 84.69 -8.02
C CYS A 286 -54.57 83.52 -8.98
N VAL A 287 -55.56 83.55 -9.88
CA VAL A 287 -55.63 82.62 -11.03
C VAL A 287 -55.40 83.42 -12.30
N VAL A 288 -54.47 82.96 -13.14
CA VAL A 288 -54.18 83.56 -14.43
C VAL A 288 -54.48 82.58 -15.55
N SER A 289 -55.33 82.98 -16.48
CA SER A 289 -55.75 82.11 -17.59
C SER A 289 -55.93 82.88 -18.89
N MET A 290 -55.69 82.22 -20.02
CA MET A 290 -55.92 82.80 -21.34
C MET A 290 -57.42 83.02 -21.61
N HIS A 291 -57.74 84.07 -22.35
CA HIS A 291 -59.11 84.29 -22.80
C HIS A 291 -59.50 83.21 -23.84
N PRO A 292 -60.63 82.49 -23.66
CA PRO A 292 -60.94 81.29 -24.45
C PRO A 292 -61.13 81.55 -25.96
N LYS A 293 -61.58 82.76 -26.33
CA LYS A 293 -61.82 83.16 -27.74
C LYS A 293 -60.84 84.20 -28.32
N LYS A 294 -59.94 84.79 -27.53
CA LYS A 294 -59.11 85.94 -27.94
C LYS A 294 -57.66 85.71 -27.53
N LYS A 295 -56.79 85.41 -28.50
CA LYS A 295 -55.39 85.00 -28.25
C LYS A 295 -54.50 86.10 -27.66
N HIS A 296 -54.89 87.37 -27.76
CA HIS A 296 -54.14 88.50 -27.20
C HIS A 296 -54.69 88.96 -25.86
N ARG A 297 -55.55 88.17 -25.22
CA ARG A 297 -56.16 88.53 -23.95
C ARG A 297 -56.04 87.43 -22.92
N PHE A 298 -55.90 87.85 -21.66
CA PHE A 298 -55.84 86.95 -20.52
C PHE A 298 -56.57 87.55 -19.32
N TYR A 299 -56.94 86.70 -18.38
CA TYR A 299 -57.62 87.07 -17.15
C TYR A 299 -56.69 86.90 -15.97
N VAL A 300 -56.77 87.85 -15.04
CA VAL A 300 -56.20 87.73 -13.69
C VAL A 300 -57.37 87.84 -12.71
N ILE A 301 -57.61 86.77 -11.96
CA ILE A 301 -58.66 86.70 -10.95
C ILE A 301 -58.02 86.91 -9.58
N LEU A 302 -58.39 87.99 -8.90
CA LEU A 302 -57.88 88.36 -7.58
C LEU A 302 -59.06 88.57 -6.63
N GLU A 303 -59.13 87.82 -5.54
CA GLU A 303 -60.16 88.01 -4.49
C GLU A 303 -61.59 88.16 -5.06
N ASN A 304 -61.97 87.26 -5.98
CA ASN A 304 -63.25 87.26 -6.70
C ASN A 304 -63.49 88.42 -7.68
N LYS A 305 -62.48 89.24 -7.97
CA LYS A 305 -62.50 90.25 -9.05
C LYS A 305 -61.72 89.74 -10.25
N THR A 306 -62.41 89.55 -11.37
CA THR A 306 -61.77 89.20 -12.64
C THR A 306 -61.40 90.46 -13.41
N ARG A 307 -60.13 90.61 -13.76
CA ARG A 307 -59.64 91.65 -14.66
C ARG A 307 -59.13 91.02 -15.95
N GLU A 308 -59.62 91.51 -17.09
CA GLU A 308 -59.14 91.13 -18.42
C GLU A 308 -58.00 92.06 -18.83
N PHE A 309 -56.98 91.56 -19.52
CA PHE A 309 -55.82 92.32 -20.00
C PHE A 309 -55.59 92.01 -21.47
N GLU A 310 -55.16 93.01 -22.26
CA GLU A 310 -54.83 92.82 -23.68
C GLU A 310 -53.35 93.13 -23.98
N SER A 311 -52.64 92.12 -24.49
CA SER A 311 -51.25 92.23 -24.93
C SER A 311 -50.96 91.27 -26.08
N TYR A 312 -50.07 91.67 -26.99
CA TYR A 312 -49.57 90.77 -28.03
C TYR A 312 -48.80 89.58 -27.44
N ASP A 313 -48.23 89.75 -26.24
CA ASP A 313 -47.51 88.71 -25.49
C ASP A 313 -48.40 88.00 -24.45
N ALA A 314 -49.73 88.05 -24.57
CA ALA A 314 -50.66 87.50 -23.57
C ALA A 314 -50.37 86.06 -23.15
N GLU A 315 -49.99 85.20 -24.10
CA GLU A 315 -49.65 83.79 -23.84
C GLU A 315 -48.38 83.65 -22.99
N LYS A 316 -47.33 84.41 -23.33
CA LYS A 316 -46.08 84.47 -22.57
C LYS A 316 -46.31 85.05 -21.18
N ILE A 317 -47.07 86.14 -21.08
CA ILE A 317 -47.42 86.79 -19.81
C ILE A 317 -48.17 85.82 -18.90
N THR A 318 -49.16 85.10 -19.42
CA THR A 318 -49.93 84.09 -18.68
C THR A 318 -49.02 82.97 -18.17
N HIS A 319 -48.12 82.47 -19.02
CA HIS A 319 -47.16 81.44 -18.63
C HIS A 319 -46.24 81.90 -17.49
N PHE A 320 -45.63 83.08 -17.61
CA PHE A 320 -44.73 83.61 -16.57
C PHE A 320 -45.43 83.97 -15.28
N LEU A 321 -46.64 84.52 -15.35
CA LEU A 321 -47.43 84.79 -14.14
C LEU A 321 -47.79 83.50 -13.41
N ASN A 322 -48.21 82.45 -14.12
CA ASN A 322 -48.51 81.15 -13.49
C ASN A 322 -47.27 80.50 -12.87
N LEU A 323 -46.11 80.58 -13.53
CA LEU A 323 -44.85 80.10 -12.97
C LEU A 323 -44.48 80.86 -11.69
N ALA A 324 -44.54 82.20 -11.72
CA ALA A 324 -44.23 83.04 -10.57
C ALA A 324 -45.22 82.81 -9.40
N ILE A 325 -46.51 82.64 -9.67
CA ILE A 325 -47.52 82.31 -8.64
C ILE A 325 -47.21 80.96 -8.00
N LYS A 326 -46.87 79.93 -8.79
CA LYS A 326 -46.50 78.61 -8.26
C LYS A 326 -45.30 78.71 -7.31
N MET A 327 -44.27 79.47 -7.68
CA MET A 327 -43.09 79.68 -6.83
C MET A 327 -43.41 80.48 -5.56
N ILE A 328 -44.36 81.43 -5.59
CA ILE A 328 -44.82 82.17 -4.39
C ILE A 328 -45.59 81.25 -3.42
N LEU A 329 -46.35 80.28 -3.94
CA LEU A 329 -47.11 79.33 -3.11
C LEU A 329 -46.22 78.25 -2.49
N GLU A 330 -45.18 77.80 -3.21
CA GLU A 330 -44.23 76.77 -2.77
C GLU A 330 -43.13 77.30 -1.82
N SER A 331 -42.87 78.62 -1.81
CA SER A 331 -42.07 79.30 -0.77
C SER A 331 -42.86 79.53 0.51
#